data_AF-A0A0N4WJ59-F1
#
_entry.id   AF-A0A0N4WJ59-F1
#
_cell.length_a   1.000
_cell.length_b   1.000
_cell.length_c   1.000
_cell.angle_alpha   90.00
_cell.angle_beta   90.00
_cell.angle_gamma   90.00
#
_symmetry.space_group_name_H-M   'P 1'
#
loop_
_entity.id
_entity.type
_entity.pdbx_description
1 polymer ?
#
loop_
_entity_poly.entity_id
_entity_poly.type
_entity_poly.pdbx_seq_one_letter_code
_entity_poly.pdbx_strand_id
1 'polypeptide(L)' 'LTCESCKAFFRRNAIREEEIKCPFSSNCEITPASRRFCQACRLQKCFAVSALSSSLKRLLTI' A
#
# COMPACT_ATOMS: atom_id res chain seq x y z
N LEU A 1 -13.96 -0.09 2.25
CA LEU A 1 -13.61 1.10 3.05
C LEU A 1 -12.14 0.99 3.49
N THR A 2 -11.25 1.83 2.96
CA THR A 2 -9.82 1.85 3.33
C THR A 2 -9.63 2.88 4.44
N CYS A 3 -8.96 2.55 5.55
CA CYS A 3 -8.74 3.51 6.64
C CYS A 3 -7.77 4.64 6.24
N GLU A 4 -7.88 5.81 6.91
CA GLU A 4 -7.06 6.99 6.60
C GLU A 4 -5.55 6.74 6.63
N SER A 5 -5.08 5.91 7.54
CA SER A 5 -3.65 5.58 7.61
C SER A 5 -3.15 4.80 6.39
N CYS A 6 -3.99 3.98 5.76
CA CYS A 6 -3.65 3.25 4.54
C CYS A 6 -3.74 4.14 3.30
N LYS A 7 -4.68 5.08 3.28
CA LYS A 7 -4.77 6.12 2.25
C LYS A 7 -3.52 7.00 2.24
N ALA A 8 -3.11 7.53 3.38
CA ALA A 8 -1.90 8.34 3.51
C ALA A 8 -0.61 7.54 3.26
N PHE A 9 -0.58 6.26 3.65
CA PHE A 9 0.54 5.36 3.33
C PHE A 9 0.66 5.12 1.83
N PHE A 10 -0.45 4.82 1.15
CA PHE A 10 -0.47 4.57 -0.30
C PHE A 10 0.01 5.79 -1.08
N ARG A 11 -0.51 6.99 -0.79
CA ARG A 11 -0.09 8.25 -1.44
C ARG A 11 1.43 8.48 -1.41
N ARG A 12 2.09 8.12 -0.30
CA ARG A 12 3.53 8.34 -0.13
C ARG A 12 4.40 7.28 -0.79
N ASN A 13 3.89 6.06 -0.95
CA ASN A 13 4.69 4.92 -1.36
C ASN A 13 4.34 4.40 -2.77
N ALA A 14 3.21 4.80 -3.35
CA ALA A 14 2.77 4.34 -4.67
C ALA A 14 3.62 4.89 -5.83
N ILE A 15 4.28 6.04 -5.64
CA ILE A 15 5.14 6.71 -6.63
C ILE A 15 6.64 6.64 -6.26
N ARG A 16 6.98 5.87 -5.21
CA ARG A 16 8.35 5.83 -4.72
C ARG A 16 9.21 5.03 -5.70
N GLU A 17 10.31 5.61 -6.17
CA GLU A 17 11.24 4.95 -7.10
C GLU A 17 12.00 3.79 -6.43
N GLU A 18 12.35 3.95 -5.15
CA GLU A 18 13.04 2.91 -4.40
C GLU A 18 12.09 1.79 -4.00
N GLU A 19 12.43 0.58 -4.46
CA GLU A 19 11.70 -0.65 -4.14
C GLU A 19 11.62 -0.89 -2.64
N ILE A 20 10.39 -1.04 -2.14
CA ILE A 20 10.13 -1.46 -0.77
C ILE A 20 10.17 -2.98 -0.73
N LYS A 21 11.20 -3.54 -0.09
CA LYS A 21 11.35 -4.99 0.05
C LYS A 21 10.58 -5.54 1.24
N CYS A 22 10.06 -6.75 1.08
CA CYS A 22 9.49 -7.47 2.20
C CYS A 22 10.62 -8.04 3.07
N PRO A 23 10.62 -7.81 4.39
CA PRO A 23 11.60 -8.42 5.30
C PRO A 23 11.31 -9.91 5.61
N PHE A 24 10.21 -10.44 5.07
CA PHE A 24 9.75 -11.83 5.22
C PHE A 24 9.53 -12.47 3.83
N SER A 25 8.61 -13.42 3.70
CA SER A 25 8.30 -14.18 2.48
C SER A 25 7.28 -13.54 1.51
N SER A 26 7.11 -12.22 1.53
CA SER A 26 6.20 -11.47 0.64
C SER A 26 4.71 -11.89 0.66
N ASN A 27 4.29 -12.60 1.71
CA ASN A 27 2.93 -13.11 1.92
C ASN A 27 2.37 -12.67 3.28
N CYS A 28 2.81 -11.52 3.80
CA CYS A 28 2.43 -11.06 5.13
C CYS A 28 0.93 -10.78 5.22
N GLU A 29 0.30 -11.31 6.25
CA GLU A 29 -1.07 -10.93 6.58
C GLU A 29 -1.12 -9.49 7.10
N ILE A 30 -1.85 -8.62 6.40
CA ILE A 30 -2.00 -7.21 6.76
C ILE A 30 -3.32 -6.99 7.51
N THR A 31 -3.19 -6.76 8.82
CA THR A 31 -4.24 -6.40 9.78
C THR A 31 -3.95 -5.04 10.43
N PRO A 32 -4.88 -4.43 11.20
CA PRO A 32 -4.61 -3.17 11.91
C PRO A 32 -3.38 -3.22 12.83
N ALA A 33 -3.10 -4.38 13.43
CA ALA A 33 -1.95 -4.62 14.30
C ALA A 33 -0.66 -4.89 13.50
N SER A 34 -0.72 -5.67 12.42
CA SER A 34 0.48 -6.12 11.69
C SER A 34 0.92 -5.22 10.55
N ARG A 35 0.07 -4.30 10.07
CA ARG A 35 0.34 -3.45 8.89
C ARG A 35 1.59 -2.56 9.00
N ARG A 36 2.18 -2.39 10.19
CA ARG A 36 3.41 -1.62 10.36
C ARG A 36 4.67 -2.47 10.12
N PHE A 37 4.57 -3.79 10.20
CA PHE A 37 5.72 -4.70 10.13
C PHE A 37 6.20 -4.96 8.71
N CYS A 38 5.36 -4.78 7.70
CA CYS A 38 5.73 -4.98 6.32
C CYS A 38 5.14 -3.89 5.42
N GLN A 39 5.97 -2.96 4.99
CA GLN A 39 5.57 -1.90 4.05
C GLN A 39 5.29 -2.47 2.66
N ALA A 40 6.08 -3.45 2.20
CA ALA A 40 5.93 -4.06 0.87
C ALA A 40 4.56 -4.72 0.67
N CYS A 41 4.21 -5.67 1.55
CA CYS A 41 2.93 -6.38 1.48
C CYS A 41 1.74 -5.44 1.73
N ARG A 42 1.91 -4.42 2.59
CA ARG A 42 0.88 -3.39 2.79
C ARG A 42 0.66 -2.60 1.50
N LEU A 43 1.72 -2.21 0.80
CA LEU A 43 1.62 -1.44 -0.45
C LEU A 43 0.96 -2.27 -1.56
N GLN A 44 1.38 -3.52 -1.71
CA GLN A 44 0.77 -4.50 -2.63
C GLN A 44 -0.74 -4.62 -2.38
N LYS A 45 -1.16 -4.80 -1.12
CA LYS A 45 -2.57 -4.88 -0.75
C LYS A 45 -3.32 -3.57 -1.03
N CYS A 46 -2.69 -2.41 -0.78
CA CYS A 46 -3.28 -1.12 -1.14
C CYS A 46 -3.48 -0.97 -2.65
N PHE A 47 -2.54 -1.42 -3.49
CA PHE A 47 -2.71 -1.43 -4.94
C PHE A 47 -3.87 -2.34 -5.37
N ALA A 48 -3.98 -3.55 -4.81
CA ALA A 48 -5.08 -4.47 -5.12
C ALA A 48 -6.46 -3.86 -4.78
N VAL A 49 -6.60 -3.23 -3.62
CA VAL A 49 -7.84 -2.55 -3.21
C VAL A 49 -8.10 -1.29 -4.04
N SER A 50 -7.04 -0.56 -4.42
CA SER A 50 -7.15 0.67 -5.21
C SER A 50 -7.45 0.41 -6.68
N ALA A 51 -6.95 -0.67 -7.27
CA ALA A 51 -7.28 -1.06 -8.63
C ALA A 51 -8.78 -1.39 -8.78
N LEU A 52 -9.39 -1.93 -7.73
CA LEU A 52 -10.84 -2.13 -7.63
C LEU A 52 -11.63 -0.83 -7.41
N SER A 53 -10.95 0.25 -7.00
CA SER A 53 -11.55 1.54 -6.64
C SER A 53 -11.07 2.62 -7.62
N SER A 54 -11.92 2.96 -8.60
CA SER A 54 -11.69 3.87 -9.74
C SER A 54 -11.11 5.27 -9.41
N SER A 55 -11.02 5.65 -8.13
CA SER A 55 -10.79 7.01 -7.63
C SER A 55 -9.33 7.45 -7.45
N LEU A 56 -8.31 6.68 -7.87
CA LEU A 56 -6.90 7.04 -7.64
C LEU A 56 -6.04 7.21 -8.90
N LYS A 57 -6.65 7.38 -10.07
CA LYS A 57 -5.90 7.77 -11.29
C LYS A 57 -5.16 9.11 -11.12
N ARG A 58 -5.59 9.98 -10.20
CA ARG A 58 -5.01 11.32 -9.98
C ARG A 58 -3.74 11.35 -9.14
N LEU A 59 -3.34 10.24 -8.49
CA LEU A 59 -2.13 10.18 -7.65
C LEU A 59 -0.87 9.75 -8.38
N LEU A 60 -0.99 9.13 -9.56
CA LEU A 60 0.14 8.65 -10.37
C LEU A 60 0.46 9.58 -11.55
N THR A 61 -0.17 10.77 -11.60
CA THR A 61 -0.06 11.72 -12.73
C THR A 61 0.38 13.12 -12.30
N ILE A 62 0.96 13.26 -11.10
CA ILE A 62 1.70 14.46 -10.69
C ILE A 62 3.16 14.06 -10.57
#